data_AF-A0A6C0K002-F1
#
_entry.id   AF-A0A6C0K002-F1
#
_cell.length_a   1.000
_cell.length_b   1.000
_cell.length_c   1.000
_cell.angle_alpha   90.00
_cell.angle_beta   90.00
_cell.angle_gamma   90.00
#
_symmetry.space_group_name_H-M   'P 1'
#
loop_
_entity.id
_entity.type
_entity.pdbx_description
1 polymer ?
#
loop_
_entity_poly.entity_id
_entity_poly.type
_entity_poly.pdbx_seq_one_letter_code
_entity_poly.pdbx_strand_id
1 'polypeptide(L)'
;MDDFVLSNLQESRNEWCSRLLSILCPLVIEGIRSIYNEAWKMCVDNGEVTKYLMTFQNLLSRIDKWNSVIVEEERKRIIERSGCNYLEDLITCVHIIQLKVLTCIRVGNKQKKIDISIPKLDHFIHKVYINVARKVYKNVYLFERNITSLMVQKNNRELEQIVQECILVAIRESIPTEAIIRAYMDESIEHEEEVIIENLVEPADKSADPIVQKTPEPSADPITPSSDKIEETIVTPGVKNLNEENPVTRISFNDYDSVLDPLSNKVENINAPKTEDRLEAISADRHFKRKLEEESDDDDDERIKIHTEPIDLSGFDILDMDEPPTTKMNPQDDNITLDIEELI
;
A
#
# COMPACT_ATOMS: atom_id res chain seq x y z
N MET A 1 4.85 -18.55 4.14
CA MET A 1 3.75 -17.80 3.51
C MET A 1 4.42 -16.86 2.52
N ASP A 2 4.70 -17.40 1.33
CA ASP A 2 5.57 -16.82 0.30
C ASP A 2 4.78 -15.90 -0.65
N ASP A 3 4.20 -14.82 -0.12
CA ASP A 3 3.49 -13.84 -0.96
C ASP A 3 4.44 -13.00 -1.84
N PHE A 4 5.75 -13.27 -1.78
CA PHE A 4 6.81 -12.57 -2.49
C PHE A 4 7.53 -13.43 -3.54
N VAL A 5 6.87 -14.44 -4.11
CA VAL A 5 7.44 -15.11 -5.29
C VAL A 5 7.51 -14.09 -6.44
N LEU A 6 8.71 -13.84 -6.95
CA LEU A 6 8.97 -12.83 -7.99
C LEU A 6 8.10 -13.03 -9.24
N SER A 7 7.78 -14.28 -9.59
CA SER A 7 6.86 -14.61 -10.70
C SER A 7 5.46 -14.03 -10.47
N ASN A 8 4.90 -14.19 -9.27
CA ASN A 8 3.55 -13.74 -8.93
C ASN A 8 3.46 -12.21 -8.94
N LEU A 9 4.51 -11.52 -8.49
CA LEU A 9 4.59 -10.05 -8.56
C LEU A 9 4.68 -9.57 -10.02
N GLN A 10 5.44 -10.27 -10.86
CA GLN A 10 5.58 -9.94 -12.28
C GLN A 10 4.27 -10.14 -13.04
N GLU A 11 3.56 -11.23 -12.78
CA GLU A 11 2.24 -11.52 -13.33
C GLU A 11 1.20 -10.50 -12.87
N SER A 12 1.15 -10.23 -11.56
CA SER A 12 0.28 -9.20 -10.99
C SER A 12 0.54 -7.84 -11.65
N ARG A 13 1.80 -7.43 -11.79
CA ARG A 13 2.16 -6.19 -12.48
C ARG A 13 1.59 -6.16 -13.89
N ASN A 14 1.74 -7.25 -14.65
CA ASN A 14 1.28 -7.29 -16.04
C ASN A 14 -0.25 -7.19 -16.12
N GLU A 15 -0.99 -7.82 -15.21
CA GLU A 15 -2.45 -7.72 -15.15
C GLU A 15 -2.91 -6.30 -14.83
N TRP A 16 -2.38 -5.69 -13.76
CA TRP A 16 -2.75 -4.33 -13.37
C TRP A 16 -2.34 -3.28 -14.42
N CYS A 17 -1.17 -3.45 -15.04
CA CYS A 17 -0.74 -2.60 -16.15
C CYS A 17 -1.65 -2.78 -17.38
N SER A 18 -2.02 -4.01 -17.74
CA SER A 18 -2.90 -4.28 -18.88
C SER A 18 -4.30 -3.71 -18.65
N ARG A 19 -4.81 -3.81 -17.42
CA ARG A 19 -6.08 -3.21 -17.02
C ARG A 19 -6.03 -1.69 -17.10
N LEU A 20 -4.96 -1.07 -16.58
CA LEU A 20 -4.75 0.38 -16.67
C LEU A 20 -4.67 0.84 -18.12
N LEU A 21 -3.92 0.13 -18.98
CA LEU A 21 -3.80 0.43 -20.40
C LEU A 21 -5.17 0.37 -21.12
N SER A 22 -5.95 -0.67 -20.84
CA SER A 22 -7.26 -0.86 -21.47
C SER A 22 -8.25 0.27 -21.14
N ILE A 23 -8.15 0.84 -19.94
CA ILE A 23 -8.99 1.96 -19.49
C ILE A 23 -8.45 3.29 -20.02
N LEU A 24 -7.15 3.54 -19.84
CA LEU A 24 -6.58 4.87 -20.07
C LEU A 24 -6.32 5.16 -21.55
N CYS A 25 -5.95 4.16 -22.35
CA CYS A 25 -5.63 4.32 -23.77
C CYS A 25 -6.76 4.96 -24.58
N PRO A 26 -8.02 4.46 -24.58
CA PRO A 26 -9.10 5.06 -25.36
C PRO A 26 -9.42 6.50 -24.92
N LEU A 27 -9.30 6.80 -23.63
CA LEU A 27 -9.60 8.12 -23.06
C LEU A 27 -8.56 9.17 -23.45
N VAL A 28 -7.28 8.77 -23.46
CA VAL A 28 -6.18 9.63 -23.92
C VAL A 28 -6.28 9.87 -25.43
N ILE A 29 -6.60 8.84 -26.22
CA ILE A 29 -6.85 8.99 -27.67
C ILE A 29 -7.99 9.99 -27.91
N GLU A 30 -9.05 9.91 -27.12
CA GLU A 30 -10.16 10.85 -27.21
C GLU A 30 -9.72 12.29 -26.89
N GLY A 31 -8.86 12.47 -25.89
CA GLY A 31 -8.29 13.77 -25.54
C GLY A 31 -7.48 14.37 -26.68
N ILE A 32 -6.58 13.58 -27.28
CA ILE A 32 -5.79 14.01 -28.45
C ILE A 32 -6.69 14.33 -29.65
N ARG A 33 -7.75 13.53 -29.89
CA ARG A 33 -8.74 13.81 -30.93
C ARG A 33 -9.51 15.09 -30.67
N SER A 34 -9.83 15.41 -29.42
CA SER A 34 -10.47 16.68 -29.04
C SER A 34 -9.57 17.86 -29.41
N ILE A 35 -8.27 17.79 -29.09
CA ILE A 35 -7.28 18.82 -29.44
C ILE A 35 -7.16 18.97 -30.96
N TYR A 36 -7.19 17.86 -31.71
CA TYR A 36 -7.20 17.91 -33.17
C TYR A 36 -8.45 18.60 -33.74
N ASN A 37 -9.63 18.27 -33.20
CA ASN A 37 -10.89 18.89 -33.63
C ASN A 37 -10.92 20.38 -33.34
N GLU A 38 -10.36 20.81 -32.21
CA GLU A 38 -10.19 22.23 -31.88
C GLU A 38 -9.22 22.93 -32.84
N ALA A 39 -8.07 22.31 -33.14
CA ALA A 39 -7.13 22.82 -34.14
C ALA A 39 -7.79 22.99 -35.51
N TRP A 40 -8.60 22.01 -35.92
CA TRP A 40 -9.35 22.06 -37.16
C TRP A 40 -10.35 23.22 -37.17
N LYS A 41 -11.15 23.35 -36.10
CA LYS A 41 -12.13 24.44 -35.97
C LYS A 41 -11.45 25.81 -36.05
N MET A 42 -10.34 25.99 -35.33
CA MET A 42 -9.54 27.22 -35.42
C MET A 42 -9.05 27.52 -36.84
N CYS A 43 -8.63 26.51 -37.60
CA CYS A 43 -8.20 26.68 -38.98
C CYS A 43 -9.35 27.01 -39.94
N VAL A 44 -10.54 26.47 -39.69
CA VAL A 44 -11.75 26.83 -40.45
C VAL A 44 -12.14 28.27 -40.17
N ASP A 45 -12.17 28.69 -38.90
CA ASP A 45 -12.56 30.04 -38.49
C ASP A 45 -11.58 31.10 -39.02
N ASN A 46 -10.28 30.77 -39.10
CA ASN A 46 -9.25 31.66 -39.63
C ASN A 46 -9.09 31.59 -41.17
N GLY A 47 -9.79 30.69 -41.86
CA GLY A 47 -9.69 30.51 -43.31
C GLY A 47 -8.39 29.84 -43.81
N GLU A 48 -7.55 29.31 -42.91
CA GLU A 48 -6.28 28.63 -43.24
C GLU A 48 -6.38 27.11 -43.08
N VAL A 49 -7.28 26.48 -43.84
CA VAL A 49 -7.60 25.05 -43.74
C VAL A 49 -6.41 24.15 -44.10
N THR A 50 -5.47 24.61 -44.93
CA THR A 50 -4.30 23.83 -45.36
C THR A 50 -3.25 23.66 -44.26
N LYS A 51 -3.24 24.54 -43.25
CA LYS A 51 -2.23 24.54 -42.17
C LYS A 51 -2.71 23.83 -40.90
N TYR A 52 -3.82 23.10 -40.96
CA TYR A 52 -4.39 22.39 -39.80
C TYR A 52 -3.41 21.50 -39.05
N LEU A 53 -2.52 20.79 -39.76
CA LEU A 53 -1.48 19.95 -39.14
C LEU A 53 -0.45 20.79 -38.37
N MET A 54 -0.07 21.96 -38.89
CA MET A 54 0.86 22.87 -38.22
C MET A 54 0.21 23.51 -36.98
N THR A 55 -1.06 23.89 -37.08
CA THR A 55 -1.84 24.37 -35.91
C THR A 55 -1.99 23.29 -34.86
N PHE A 56 -2.25 22.04 -35.26
CA PHE A 56 -2.30 20.90 -34.35
C PHE A 56 -0.96 20.66 -33.65
N GLN A 57 0.17 20.71 -34.38
CA GLN A 57 1.51 20.66 -33.80
C GLN A 57 1.75 21.77 -32.76
N ASN A 58 1.33 22.99 -33.07
CA ASN A 58 1.43 24.12 -32.15
C ASN A 58 0.63 23.87 -30.86
N LEU A 59 -0.60 23.34 -30.97
CA LEU A 59 -1.40 22.98 -29.78
C LEU A 59 -0.77 21.84 -28.98
N LEU A 60 -0.23 20.81 -29.64
CA LEU A 60 0.47 19.71 -28.96
C LEU A 60 1.69 20.22 -28.17
N SER A 61 2.44 21.18 -28.72
CA SER A 61 3.58 21.77 -28.01
C SER A 61 3.20 22.55 -26.74
N ARG A 62 1.94 23.00 -26.65
CA ARG A 62 1.41 23.72 -25.47
C ARG A 62 1.01 22.80 -24.33
N ILE A 63 0.89 21.49 -24.56
CA ILE A 63 0.51 20.50 -23.54
C ILE A 63 1.53 20.46 -22.39
N ASP A 64 2.81 20.65 -22.70
CA ASP A 64 3.89 20.74 -21.70
C ASP A 64 3.70 21.92 -20.73
N LYS A 65 2.94 22.94 -21.13
CA LYS A 65 2.70 24.18 -20.38
C LYS A 65 1.27 24.27 -19.83
N TRP A 66 0.55 23.16 -19.74
CA TRP A 66 -0.80 23.17 -19.16
C TRP A 66 -0.77 23.60 -17.69
N ASN A 67 -1.78 24.39 -17.32
CA ASN A 67 -2.01 24.77 -15.93
C ASN A 67 -2.64 23.58 -15.17
N SER A 68 -2.45 23.53 -13.86
CA SER A 68 -3.02 22.49 -13.00
C SER A 68 -4.54 22.39 -13.13
N VAL A 69 -5.24 23.51 -13.34
CA VAL A 69 -6.70 23.53 -13.57
C VAL A 69 -7.12 22.74 -14.81
N ILE A 70 -6.37 22.88 -15.92
CA ILE A 70 -6.67 22.15 -17.17
C ILE A 70 -6.46 20.65 -16.94
N VAL A 71 -5.41 20.28 -16.19
CA VAL A 71 -5.13 18.89 -15.85
C VAL A 71 -6.22 18.30 -14.95
N GLU A 72 -6.75 19.07 -14.00
CA GLU A 72 -7.84 18.64 -13.12
C GLU A 72 -9.16 18.44 -13.88
N GLU A 73 -9.51 19.36 -14.79
CA GLU A 73 -10.68 19.21 -15.67
C GLU A 73 -10.56 17.96 -16.55
N GLU A 74 -9.37 17.75 -17.09
CA GLU A 74 -9.06 16.59 -17.92
C GLU A 74 -9.10 15.28 -17.13
N ARG A 75 -8.61 15.27 -15.89
CA ARG A 75 -8.76 14.14 -14.97
C ARG A 75 -10.24 13.85 -14.69
N LYS A 76 -11.05 14.87 -14.40
CA LYS A 76 -12.50 14.70 -14.17
C LYS A 76 -13.17 14.07 -15.39
N ARG A 77 -12.86 14.55 -16.60
CA ARG A 77 -13.34 13.96 -17.86
C ARG A 77 -12.97 12.48 -17.98
N ILE A 78 -11.74 12.11 -17.64
CA ILE A 78 -11.27 10.71 -17.67
C ILE A 78 -12.03 9.87 -16.65
N ILE A 79 -12.25 10.35 -15.43
CA ILE A 79 -12.99 9.61 -14.39
C ILE A 79 -14.46 9.41 -14.82
N GLU A 80 -15.12 10.47 -15.29
CA GLU A 80 -16.52 10.42 -15.75
C GLU A 80 -16.71 9.48 -16.94
N ARG A 81 -15.83 9.53 -17.95
CA ARG A 81 -15.93 8.65 -19.14
C ARG A 81 -15.46 7.22 -18.90
N SER A 82 -14.50 7.01 -18.00
CA SER A 82 -14.04 5.67 -17.65
C SER A 82 -15.07 4.89 -16.85
N GLY A 83 -15.96 5.58 -16.12
CA GLY A 83 -16.85 4.97 -15.12
C GLY A 83 -16.08 4.29 -13.98
N CYS A 84 -14.80 4.60 -13.82
CA CYS A 84 -13.89 3.94 -12.88
C CYS A 84 -13.56 4.87 -11.71
N ASN A 85 -14.28 4.71 -10.61
CA ASN A 85 -14.08 5.52 -9.39
C ASN A 85 -12.75 5.20 -8.68
N TYR A 86 -12.18 4.02 -8.93
CA TYR A 86 -10.95 3.54 -8.31
C TYR A 86 -9.70 3.74 -9.19
N LEU A 87 -9.77 4.61 -10.21
CA LEU A 87 -8.63 4.86 -11.11
C LEU A 87 -7.38 5.34 -10.36
N GLU A 88 -7.57 6.15 -9.32
CA GLU A 88 -6.49 6.65 -8.47
C GLU A 88 -5.84 5.52 -7.66
N ASP A 89 -6.65 4.64 -7.08
CA ASP A 89 -6.19 3.44 -6.38
C ASP A 89 -5.50 2.47 -7.32
N LEU A 90 -6.03 2.27 -8.53
CA LEU A 90 -5.45 1.42 -9.56
C LEU A 90 -4.04 1.90 -9.93
N ILE A 91 -3.86 3.20 -10.14
CA ILE A 91 -2.56 3.79 -10.45
C ILE A 91 -1.62 3.65 -9.26
N THR A 92 -2.10 3.89 -8.04
CA THR A 92 -1.33 3.68 -6.80
C THR A 92 -0.86 2.23 -6.66
N CYS A 93 -1.75 1.25 -6.91
CA CYS A 93 -1.41 -0.17 -6.92
C CYS A 93 -0.33 -0.52 -7.94
N VAL A 94 -0.42 -0.01 -9.17
CA VAL A 94 0.59 -0.22 -10.21
C VAL A 94 1.95 0.34 -9.77
N HIS A 95 1.98 1.54 -9.18
CA HIS A 95 3.21 2.14 -8.67
C HIS A 95 3.80 1.33 -7.52
N ILE A 96 2.98 0.90 -6.55
CA ILE A 96 3.42 0.08 -5.41
C ILE A 96 4.00 -1.25 -5.90
N ILE A 97 3.33 -1.95 -6.82
CA ILE A 97 3.82 -3.22 -7.35
C ILE A 97 5.13 -3.02 -8.10
N GLN A 98 5.23 -1.98 -8.94
CA GLN A 98 6.46 -1.70 -9.66
C GLN A 98 7.62 -1.32 -8.74
N LEU A 99 7.35 -0.59 -7.65
CA LEU A 99 8.32 -0.34 -6.58
C LEU A 99 8.75 -1.65 -5.91
N LYS A 100 7.80 -2.50 -5.51
CA LYS A 100 8.08 -3.81 -4.91
C LYS A 100 8.96 -4.67 -5.82
N VAL A 101 8.61 -4.78 -7.11
CA VAL A 101 9.40 -5.53 -8.11
C VAL A 101 10.84 -5.01 -8.20
N LEU A 102 11.05 -3.69 -8.19
CA LEU A 102 12.39 -3.10 -8.23
C LEU A 102 13.18 -3.31 -6.93
N THR A 103 12.50 -3.28 -5.78
CA THR A 103 13.13 -3.53 -4.47
C THR A 103 13.41 -5.02 -4.20
N CYS A 104 12.75 -5.93 -4.90
CA CYS A 104 13.02 -7.37 -4.79
C CYS A 104 14.41 -7.76 -5.33
N ILE A 105 15.03 -6.92 -6.18
CA ILE A 105 16.37 -7.16 -6.76
C ILE A 105 17.49 -6.74 -5.79
N ARG A 106 17.21 -6.63 -4.49
CA ARG A 106 18.23 -6.27 -3.49
C ARG A 106 19.34 -7.31 -3.43
N VAL A 107 20.58 -6.84 -3.26
CA VAL A 107 21.77 -7.68 -3.07
C VAL A 107 22.11 -7.85 -1.56
N GLY A 108 21.51 -7.04 -0.68
CA GLY A 108 21.76 -7.06 0.78
C GLY A 108 20.70 -7.80 1.61
N ASN A 109 21.11 -8.32 2.76
CA ASN A 109 20.24 -9.09 3.67
C ASN A 109 19.32 -8.21 4.55
N LYS A 110 19.68 -6.95 4.82
CA LYS A 110 18.88 -6.03 5.65
C LYS A 110 17.76 -5.34 4.85
N GLN A 111 16.58 -5.18 5.43
CA GLN A 111 15.45 -4.47 4.81
C GLN A 111 15.63 -2.96 5.03
N LYS A 112 16.06 -2.23 3.98
CA LYS A 112 16.08 -0.75 4.01
C LYS A 112 14.65 -0.25 3.78
N LYS A 113 14.12 0.57 4.70
CA LYS A 113 12.85 1.30 4.48
C LYS A 113 13.13 2.42 3.47
N ILE A 114 12.59 2.30 2.26
CA ILE A 114 12.68 3.36 1.25
C ILE A 114 11.34 4.08 1.23
N ASP A 115 11.31 5.29 1.78
CA ASP A 115 10.12 6.15 1.73
C ASP A 115 10.05 6.83 0.35
N ILE A 116 9.21 6.27 -0.53
CA ILE A 116 9.00 6.79 -1.89
C ILE A 116 7.64 7.48 -1.95
N SER A 117 7.63 8.77 -2.31
CA SER A 117 6.40 9.50 -2.54
C SER A 117 5.68 8.96 -3.77
N ILE A 118 4.44 8.48 -3.60
CA ILE A 118 3.58 8.07 -4.71
C ILE A 118 3.14 9.31 -5.50
N PRO A 119 3.33 9.36 -6.83
CA PRO A 119 2.87 10.46 -7.66
C PRO A 119 1.35 10.63 -7.61
N LYS A 120 0.86 11.86 -7.48
CA LYS A 120 -0.58 12.17 -7.59
C LYS A 120 -1.09 11.86 -9.00
N LEU A 121 -2.38 11.51 -9.09
CA LEU A 121 -3.05 11.20 -10.35
C LEU A 121 -2.89 12.33 -11.38
N ASP A 122 -3.04 13.59 -10.97
CA ASP A 122 -2.93 14.75 -11.87
C ASP A 122 -1.56 14.82 -12.56
N HIS A 123 -0.48 14.65 -11.79
CA HIS A 123 0.88 14.66 -12.33
C HIS A 123 1.13 13.49 -13.28
N PHE A 124 0.60 12.31 -12.95
CA PHE A 124 0.72 11.14 -13.82
C PHE A 124 0.01 11.36 -15.16
N ILE A 125 -1.24 11.83 -15.14
CA ILE A 125 -2.02 12.11 -16.36
C ILE A 125 -1.33 13.18 -17.21
N HIS A 126 -0.86 14.27 -16.61
CA HIS A 126 -0.13 15.30 -17.33
C HIS A 126 1.12 14.75 -18.01
N LYS A 127 1.90 13.91 -17.31
CA LYS A 127 3.10 13.28 -17.86
C LYS A 127 2.79 12.31 -19.00
N VAL A 128 1.69 11.55 -18.91
CA VAL A 128 1.19 10.72 -20.02
C VAL A 128 0.88 11.58 -21.24
N TYR A 129 0.15 12.68 -21.06
CA TYR A 129 -0.18 13.60 -22.15
C TYR A 129 1.05 14.25 -22.78
N ILE A 130 2.06 14.63 -21.99
CA ILE A 130 3.33 15.16 -22.51
C ILE A 130 4.03 14.12 -23.38
N ASN A 131 4.14 12.87 -22.92
CA ASN A 131 4.81 11.81 -23.67
C ASN A 131 4.06 11.46 -24.97
N VAL A 132 2.72 11.40 -24.92
CA VAL A 132 1.88 11.20 -26.10
C VAL A 132 2.02 12.38 -27.07
N ALA A 133 1.96 13.62 -26.58
CA ALA A 133 2.09 14.82 -27.39
C ALA A 133 3.43 14.84 -28.16
N ARG A 134 4.53 14.48 -27.50
CA ARG A 134 5.87 14.42 -28.13
C ARG A 134 5.95 13.38 -29.23
N LYS A 135 5.33 12.20 -29.05
CA LYS A 135 5.33 11.13 -30.07
C LYS A 135 4.38 11.47 -31.22
N VAL A 136 3.19 11.97 -30.91
CA VAL A 136 2.22 12.42 -31.92
C VAL A 136 2.76 13.60 -32.73
N TYR A 137 3.51 14.53 -32.10
CA TYR A 137 4.16 15.65 -32.78
C TYR A 137 5.16 15.19 -33.86
N LYS A 138 5.85 14.06 -33.63
CA LYS A 138 6.73 13.44 -34.64
C LYS A 138 5.93 12.75 -35.75
N ASN A 139 4.79 12.17 -35.40
CA ASN A 139 3.93 11.38 -36.29
C ASN A 139 2.61 12.11 -36.63
N VAL A 140 2.70 13.37 -37.06
CA VAL A 140 1.52 14.22 -37.28
C VAL A 140 0.67 13.79 -38.47
N TYR A 141 1.29 13.13 -39.45
CA TYR A 141 0.62 12.58 -40.62
C TYR A 141 -0.40 11.48 -40.28
N LEU A 142 -0.39 10.95 -39.05
CA LEU A 142 -1.45 10.04 -38.58
C LEU A 142 -2.85 10.68 -38.66
N PHE A 143 -2.93 12.00 -38.57
CA PHE A 143 -4.16 12.80 -38.60
C PHE A 143 -4.41 13.49 -39.95
N GLU A 144 -3.71 13.07 -41.01
CA GLU A 144 -3.92 13.58 -42.35
C GLU A 144 -5.35 13.25 -42.86
N ARG A 145 -5.98 14.24 -43.49
CA ARG A 145 -7.30 14.10 -44.12
C ARG A 145 -7.17 13.69 -45.58
N ASN A 146 -8.21 13.03 -46.10
CA ASN A 146 -8.32 12.52 -47.49
C ASN A 146 -7.53 11.23 -47.78
N ILE A 147 -7.33 10.39 -46.76
CA ILE A 147 -6.75 9.05 -46.92
C ILE A 147 -7.85 7.98 -47.05
N THR A 148 -7.50 6.86 -47.69
CA THR A 148 -8.38 5.69 -47.81
C THR A 148 -8.82 5.19 -46.43
N SER A 149 -10.07 4.71 -46.29
CA SER A 149 -10.61 4.15 -45.04
C SER A 149 -9.72 3.07 -44.41
N LEU A 150 -9.07 2.24 -45.22
CA LEU A 150 -8.06 1.26 -44.79
C LEU A 150 -6.86 1.92 -44.10
N MET A 151 -6.38 3.04 -44.63
CA MET A 151 -5.27 3.78 -44.06
C MET A 151 -5.68 4.46 -42.74
N VAL A 152 -6.90 5.00 -42.65
CA VAL A 152 -7.46 5.51 -41.39
C VAL A 152 -7.46 4.44 -40.30
N GLN A 153 -7.86 3.22 -40.64
CA GLN A 153 -7.86 2.11 -39.69
C GLN A 153 -6.44 1.74 -39.23
N LYS A 154 -5.47 1.71 -40.16
CA LYS A 154 -4.05 1.48 -39.82
C LYS A 154 -3.50 2.58 -38.93
N ASN A 155 -3.74 3.85 -39.28
CA ASN A 155 -3.30 5.00 -38.49
C ASN A 155 -3.92 5.00 -37.08
N ASN A 156 -5.18 4.58 -36.93
CA ASN A 156 -5.81 4.45 -35.62
C ASN A 156 -5.14 3.37 -34.76
N ARG A 157 -4.81 2.21 -35.35
CA ARG A 157 -4.07 1.16 -34.65
C ARG A 157 -2.67 1.62 -34.25
N GLU A 158 -1.99 2.34 -35.14
CA GLU A 158 -0.67 2.89 -34.87
C GLU A 158 -0.72 3.96 -33.75
N LEU A 159 -1.74 4.82 -33.77
CA LEU A 159 -1.99 5.78 -32.68
C LEU A 159 -2.22 5.07 -31.34
N GLU A 160 -3.00 3.98 -31.34
CA GLU A 160 -3.25 3.18 -30.14
C GLU A 160 -1.94 2.58 -29.59
N GLN A 161 -1.10 2.02 -30.45
CA GLN A 161 0.21 1.49 -30.07
C GLN A 161 1.13 2.58 -29.50
N ILE A 162 1.16 3.75 -30.13
CA ILE A 162 1.94 4.90 -29.65
C ILE A 162 1.47 5.31 -28.25
N VAL A 163 0.16 5.41 -28.03
CA VAL A 163 -0.40 5.80 -26.73
C VAL A 163 -0.09 4.75 -25.65
N GLN A 164 -0.22 3.46 -25.96
CA GLN A 164 0.15 2.37 -25.05
C GLN A 164 1.64 2.44 -24.65
N GLU A 165 2.55 2.64 -25.62
CA GLU A 165 3.98 2.82 -25.36
C GLU A 165 4.22 4.02 -24.43
N CYS A 166 3.56 5.16 -24.69
CA CYS A 166 3.72 6.38 -23.90
C CYS A 166 3.24 6.21 -22.45
N ILE A 167 2.15 5.48 -22.22
CA ILE A 167 1.65 5.20 -20.87
C ILE A 167 2.67 4.34 -20.12
N LEU A 168 3.24 3.31 -20.74
CA LEU A 168 4.27 2.47 -20.13
C LEU A 168 5.55 3.25 -19.82
N VAL A 169 5.96 4.17 -20.70
CA VAL A 169 7.08 5.08 -20.44
C VAL A 169 6.77 6.00 -19.26
N ALA A 170 5.56 6.57 -19.18
CA ALA A 170 5.17 7.43 -18.07
C ALA A 170 5.18 6.68 -16.73
N ILE A 171 4.73 5.42 -16.68
CA ILE A 171 4.80 4.55 -15.48
C ILE A 171 6.25 4.26 -15.08
N ARG A 172 7.17 4.18 -16.03
CA ARG A 172 8.59 3.97 -15.73
C ARG A 172 9.27 5.25 -15.22
N GLU A 173 8.97 6.39 -15.83
CA GLU A 173 9.53 7.70 -15.46
C GLU A 173 8.91 8.30 -14.19
N SER A 174 7.80 7.75 -13.70
CA SER A 174 7.18 8.15 -12.45
C SER A 174 7.87 7.55 -11.22
N ILE A 175 8.82 6.63 -11.43
CA ILE A 175 9.53 5.93 -10.38
C ILE A 175 10.95 6.48 -10.25
N PRO A 176 11.39 6.88 -9.04
CA PRO A 176 12.71 7.42 -8.82
C PRO A 176 13.76 6.29 -8.77
N THR A 177 14.05 5.68 -9.91
CA THR A 177 15.02 4.58 -10.02
C THR A 177 16.41 4.98 -9.53
N GLU A 178 16.83 6.23 -9.75
CA GLU A 178 18.11 6.74 -9.24
C GLU A 178 18.16 6.74 -7.70
N ALA A 179 17.09 7.19 -7.04
CA ALA A 179 17.01 7.20 -5.58
C ALA A 179 17.02 5.77 -5.01
N ILE A 180 16.32 4.86 -5.68
CA ILE A 180 16.31 3.43 -5.34
C ILE A 180 17.72 2.84 -5.45
N ILE A 181 18.41 3.05 -6.58
CA ILE A 181 19.76 2.53 -6.80
C ILE A 181 20.75 3.13 -5.78
N ARG A 182 20.69 4.44 -5.52
CA ARG A 182 21.56 5.10 -4.54
C ARG A 182 21.36 4.54 -3.13
N ALA A 183 20.11 4.32 -2.71
CA ALA A 183 19.80 3.70 -1.42
C ALA A 183 20.37 2.27 -1.31
N TYR A 184 20.47 1.53 -2.41
CA TYR A 184 21.07 0.19 -2.43
C TYR A 184 22.59 0.19 -2.49
N MET A 185 23.21 1.14 -3.19
CA MET A 185 24.68 1.26 -3.29
C MET A 185 25.34 1.91 -2.07
N ASP A 186 24.55 2.46 -1.14
CA ASP A 186 25.06 3.00 0.10
C ASP A 186 25.46 1.86 1.06
N GLU A 187 26.66 1.33 0.86
CA GLU A 187 27.32 0.27 1.66
C GLU A 187 27.81 0.79 3.03
N SER A 188 27.77 2.11 3.27
CA SER A 188 28.30 2.76 4.47
C SER A 188 27.55 2.39 5.77
N ILE A 189 26.44 1.67 5.69
CA ILE A 189 25.63 1.24 6.84
C ILE A 189 25.86 -0.24 7.19
N GLU A 190 26.54 -1.02 6.33
CA GLU A 190 26.75 -2.46 6.57
C GLU A 190 28.01 -2.77 7.40
N HIS A 191 28.97 -1.83 7.50
CA HIS A 191 30.26 -2.05 8.18
C HIS A 191 30.32 -1.64 9.67
N GLU A 192 29.24 -1.12 10.28
CA GLU A 192 29.28 -0.67 11.68
C GLU A 192 28.94 -1.74 12.74
N GLU A 193 28.64 -2.98 12.34
CA GLU A 193 28.36 -4.10 13.27
C GLU A 193 29.37 -5.25 13.14
N GLU A 194 30.66 -4.97 13.00
CA GLU A 194 31.66 -5.97 13.41
C GLU A 194 31.81 -5.90 14.93
N VAL A 195 31.08 -6.80 15.58
CA VAL A 195 31.12 -7.10 17.02
C VAL A 195 32.57 -7.16 17.52
N ILE A 196 32.97 -6.18 18.32
CA ILE A 196 34.15 -6.28 19.17
C ILE A 196 33.87 -7.42 20.16
N ILE A 197 34.35 -8.62 19.87
CA ILE A 197 34.41 -9.71 20.84
C ILE A 197 35.48 -9.27 21.84
N GLU A 198 35.03 -8.69 22.94
CA GLU A 198 35.85 -8.41 24.11
C GLU A 198 36.32 -9.76 24.66
N ASN A 199 37.56 -10.14 24.34
CA ASN A 199 38.21 -11.32 24.89
C ASN A 199 38.26 -11.17 26.42
N LEU A 200 37.47 -11.99 27.11
CA LEU A 200 37.62 -12.28 28.53
C LEU A 200 39.04 -12.83 28.78
N VAL A 201 39.92 -12.00 29.35
CA VAL A 201 41.21 -12.44 29.88
C VAL A 201 41.00 -12.87 31.33
N GLU A 202 41.18 -14.16 31.59
CA GLU A 202 41.27 -14.74 32.93
C GLU A 202 42.52 -14.26 33.71
N PRO A 203 42.48 -14.26 35.06
CA PRO A 203 43.45 -13.53 35.87
C PRO A 203 44.74 -14.32 36.12
N ALA A 204 45.88 -13.63 36.10
CA ALA A 204 47.14 -14.14 36.63
C ALA A 204 47.87 -13.05 37.44
N ASP A 205 48.39 -13.48 38.58
CA ASP A 205 48.82 -12.72 39.76
C ASP A 205 50.31 -12.33 39.70
N LYS A 206 50.64 -11.13 40.23
CA LYS A 206 51.89 -10.65 40.88
C LYS A 206 53.20 -10.45 40.07
N SER A 207 53.73 -9.21 40.05
CA SER A 207 54.79 -8.73 40.98
C SER A 207 55.49 -7.41 40.56
N ALA A 208 55.64 -6.50 41.54
CA ALA A 208 56.72 -5.52 41.81
C ALA A 208 56.96 -4.26 40.92
N ASP A 209 56.77 -3.09 41.57
CA ASP A 209 57.17 -1.68 41.27
C ASP A 209 58.70 -1.43 41.27
N PRO A 210 59.24 -0.18 41.15
CA PRO A 210 58.86 1.07 40.41
C PRO A 210 60.08 1.68 39.64
N ILE A 211 59.94 2.83 38.95
CA ILE A 211 60.95 3.94 38.87
C ILE A 211 60.35 5.18 38.15
N VAL A 212 60.81 6.35 38.60
CA VAL A 212 60.28 7.72 38.53
C VAL A 212 61.03 8.62 37.51
N GLN A 213 60.42 9.77 37.14
CA GLN A 213 60.99 11.09 36.72
C GLN A 213 60.81 11.45 35.22
N LYS A 214 60.40 12.66 34.77
CA LYS A 214 60.23 14.01 35.37
C LYS A 214 59.42 14.95 34.42
N THR A 215 58.77 15.94 35.04
CA THR A 215 57.98 17.14 34.62
C THR A 215 58.73 18.17 33.71
N PRO A 216 58.16 19.32 33.18
CA PRO A 216 57.13 20.22 33.78
C PRO A 216 56.04 20.91 32.89
N GLU A 217 55.03 21.40 33.63
CA GLU A 217 53.95 22.42 33.49
C GLU A 217 54.28 23.76 32.73
N PRO A 218 53.33 24.74 32.48
CA PRO A 218 52.12 25.07 33.29
C PRO A 218 50.83 25.65 32.63
N SER A 219 49.78 25.66 33.47
CA SER A 219 48.78 26.72 33.74
C SER A 219 47.35 26.66 33.15
N ALA A 220 46.40 26.90 34.08
CA ALA A 220 45.02 27.41 33.98
C ALA A 220 43.86 26.41 34.18
N ASP A 221 43.51 26.19 35.46
CA ASP A 221 42.20 26.30 36.16
C ASP A 221 40.83 26.14 35.43
N PRO A 222 39.77 25.76 36.19
CA PRO A 222 38.92 24.61 35.88
C PRO A 222 37.49 24.95 35.43
N ILE A 223 36.92 24.15 34.53
CA ILE A 223 35.46 24.11 34.27
C ILE A 223 35.02 22.66 34.04
N THR A 224 34.09 22.22 34.89
CA THR A 224 33.21 21.05 34.86
C THR A 224 32.77 20.53 33.48
N PRO A 225 32.74 19.19 33.27
CA PRO A 225 31.87 18.57 32.28
C PRO A 225 30.76 17.73 32.96
N SER A 226 29.52 18.18 32.80
CA SER A 226 28.30 17.41 33.03
C SER A 226 28.15 16.32 31.97
N SER A 227 27.94 15.08 32.43
CA SER A 227 27.63 13.90 31.63
C SER A 227 26.14 13.83 31.35
N ASP A 228 25.71 14.15 30.13
CA ASP A 228 24.38 13.77 29.62
C ASP A 228 24.51 12.49 28.79
N LYS A 229 23.98 11.39 29.33
CA LYS A 229 23.67 10.16 28.59
C LYS A 229 22.20 10.21 28.16
N ILE A 230 22.02 10.49 26.88
CA ILE A 230 21.18 9.79 25.89
C ILE A 230 19.91 9.12 26.46
N GLU A 231 18.74 9.74 26.24
CA GLU A 231 17.44 9.08 26.17
C GLU A 231 17.06 8.87 24.69
N GLU A 232 16.62 7.65 24.37
CA GLU A 232 16.11 7.23 23.07
C GLU A 232 14.81 7.97 22.70
N THR A 233 14.82 8.69 21.57
CA THR A 233 13.58 9.22 20.96
C THR A 233 13.14 8.37 19.78
N ILE A 234 12.07 7.61 20.01
CA ILE A 234 11.24 6.93 19.01
C ILE A 234 10.31 8.00 18.38
N VAL A 235 10.31 8.16 17.05
CA VAL A 235 9.37 9.03 16.33
C VAL A 235 8.51 8.24 15.34
N THR A 236 7.22 8.20 15.61
CA THR A 236 6.14 7.76 14.69
C THR A 236 5.48 8.98 14.01
N PRO A 237 4.92 8.87 12.79
CA PRO A 237 4.38 10.00 12.03
C PRO A 237 3.05 10.54 12.59
N GLY A 238 2.95 11.86 12.74
CA GLY A 238 1.74 12.55 13.22
C GLY A 238 0.77 12.94 12.10
N VAL A 239 -0.46 12.44 12.19
CA VAL A 239 -1.65 12.95 11.48
C VAL A 239 -2.07 14.28 12.11
N LYS A 240 -2.26 15.34 11.31
CA LYS A 240 -2.84 16.60 11.79
C LYS A 240 -4.37 16.47 11.87
N ASN A 241 -4.92 16.50 13.08
CA ASN A 241 -6.35 16.69 13.33
C ASN A 241 -6.65 18.14 13.72
N LEU A 242 -7.83 18.62 13.34
CA LEU A 242 -8.24 20.04 13.25
C LEU A 242 -8.84 20.63 14.54
N ASN A 243 -8.53 20.09 15.72
CA ASN A 243 -9.03 20.61 17.01
C ASN A 243 -7.85 20.94 17.94
N GLU A 244 -7.89 22.13 18.55
CA GLU A 244 -6.87 22.71 19.44
C GLU A 244 -6.74 21.99 20.80
N GLU A 245 -6.39 20.70 20.79
CA GLU A 245 -5.86 20.02 21.97
C GLU A 245 -4.65 19.18 21.57
N ASN A 246 -3.53 19.37 22.27
CA ASN A 246 -2.27 18.69 21.98
C ASN A 246 -2.47 17.15 21.97
N PRO A 247 -2.12 16.44 20.88
CA PRO A 247 -2.23 14.99 20.86
C PRO A 247 -1.19 14.39 21.82
N VAL A 248 -1.67 13.74 22.88
CA VAL A 248 -0.82 13.00 23.82
C VAL A 248 -0.30 11.76 23.09
N THR A 249 0.93 11.81 22.57
CA THR A 249 1.59 10.70 21.85
C THR A 249 2.24 9.66 22.77
N ARG A 250 2.00 9.76 24.09
CA ARG A 250 2.50 8.82 25.10
C ARG A 250 1.32 8.10 25.75
N ILE A 251 1.26 6.78 25.61
CA ILE A 251 0.30 5.94 26.34
C ILE A 251 0.69 5.99 27.82
N SER A 252 -0.07 6.70 28.64
CA SER A 252 0.03 6.65 30.10
C SER A 252 -1.10 5.77 30.65
N PHE A 253 -0.77 4.95 31.65
CA PHE A 253 -1.78 4.18 32.34
C PHE A 253 -2.47 5.07 33.37
N ASN A 254 -3.80 5.12 33.33
CA ASN A 254 -4.59 5.84 34.33
C ASN A 254 -4.72 5.00 35.61
N ASP A 255 -4.55 5.63 36.77
CA ASP A 255 -4.64 4.99 38.10
C ASP A 255 -6.07 4.93 38.66
N TYR A 256 -7.09 5.36 37.90
CA TYR A 256 -8.48 5.30 38.32
C TYR A 256 -9.27 4.26 37.51
N ASP A 257 -9.87 3.29 38.21
CA ASP A 257 -10.77 2.29 37.62
C ASP A 257 -12.23 2.67 37.90
N SER A 258 -13.11 2.51 36.91
CA SER A 258 -14.55 2.72 37.06
C SER A 258 -15.24 1.41 37.43
N VAL A 259 -15.85 1.34 38.61
CA VAL A 259 -16.57 0.18 39.13
C VAL A 259 -18.06 0.49 39.22
N LEU A 260 -18.90 -0.41 38.74
CA LEU A 260 -20.35 -0.32 38.83
C LEU A 260 -20.83 -0.99 40.12
N ASP A 261 -21.48 -0.25 41.01
CA ASP A 261 -22.12 -0.83 42.20
C ASP A 261 -23.43 -1.53 41.79
N PRO A 262 -23.54 -2.86 41.96
CA PRO A 262 -24.69 -3.64 41.53
C PRO A 262 -26.00 -3.29 42.26
N LEU A 263 -25.95 -2.60 43.40
CA LEU A 263 -27.15 -2.23 44.16
C LEU A 263 -27.71 -0.84 43.78
N SER A 264 -26.83 0.10 43.44
CA SER A 264 -27.20 1.51 43.21
C SER A 264 -27.13 1.94 41.73
N ASN A 265 -26.67 1.05 40.85
CA ASN A 265 -26.48 1.28 39.41
C ASN A 265 -25.70 2.57 39.10
N LYS A 266 -24.83 2.98 40.04
CA LYS A 266 -24.02 4.18 39.99
C LYS A 266 -22.57 3.77 39.75
N VAL A 267 -21.89 4.47 38.85
CA VAL A 267 -20.47 4.25 38.55
C VAL A 267 -19.64 5.06 39.54
N GLU A 268 -18.80 4.38 40.31
CA GLU A 268 -17.82 4.99 41.21
C GLU A 268 -16.40 4.81 40.66
N ASN A 269 -15.58 5.86 40.74
CA ASN A 269 -14.18 5.80 40.33
C ASN A 269 -13.32 5.51 41.55
N ILE A 270 -12.65 4.36 41.54
CA ILE A 270 -11.79 3.90 42.63
C ILE A 270 -10.33 4.17 42.24
N ASN A 271 -9.56 4.71 43.18
CA ASN A 271 -8.11 4.90 43.01
C ASN A 271 -7.40 3.54 43.16
N ALA A 272 -6.87 3.04 42.06
CA ALA A 272 -6.14 1.80 41.93
C ALA A 272 -4.76 2.07 41.29
N PRO A 273 -3.77 2.55 42.05
CA PRO A 273 -2.45 2.88 41.51
C PRO A 273 -1.73 1.66 40.94
N LYS A 274 -1.07 1.81 39.78
CA LYS A 274 -0.34 0.74 39.09
C LYS A 274 1.16 0.75 39.42
N THR A 275 1.49 0.69 40.71
CA THR A 275 2.88 0.55 41.18
C THR A 275 3.37 -0.90 41.06
N GLU A 276 4.67 -1.10 40.85
CA GLU A 276 5.30 -2.43 40.70
C GLU A 276 5.03 -3.33 41.92
N ASP A 277 5.22 -2.80 43.13
CA ASP A 277 4.94 -3.51 44.39
C ASP A 277 3.49 -4.01 44.49
N ARG A 278 2.52 -3.21 44.02
CA ARG A 278 1.09 -3.57 44.08
C ARG A 278 0.73 -4.61 43.03
N LEU A 279 1.33 -4.52 41.84
CA LEU A 279 1.15 -5.52 40.78
C LEU A 279 1.77 -6.87 41.19
N GLU A 280 2.92 -6.86 41.85
CA GLU A 280 3.57 -8.07 42.37
C GLU A 280 2.73 -8.72 43.47
N ALA A 281 2.19 -7.93 44.40
CA ALA A 281 1.26 -8.42 45.43
C ALA A 281 -0.01 -9.05 44.84
N ILE A 282 -0.64 -8.42 43.83
CA ILE A 282 -1.83 -8.97 43.15
C ILE A 282 -1.48 -10.27 42.41
N SER A 283 -0.29 -10.33 41.79
CA SER A 283 0.19 -11.54 41.10
C SER A 283 0.38 -12.68 42.09
N ALA A 284 1.03 -12.42 43.23
CA ALA A 284 1.25 -13.38 44.30
C ALA A 284 -0.07 -13.89 44.91
N ASP A 285 -1.02 -13.00 45.20
CA ASP A 285 -2.33 -13.37 45.74
C ASP A 285 -3.14 -14.22 44.76
N ARG A 286 -3.15 -13.87 43.46
CA ARG A 286 -3.85 -14.68 42.45
C ARG A 286 -3.20 -16.04 42.25
N HIS A 287 -1.88 -16.11 42.33
CA HIS A 287 -1.15 -17.37 42.26
C HIS A 287 -1.45 -18.25 43.49
N PHE A 288 -1.43 -17.66 44.69
CA PHE A 288 -1.76 -18.36 45.93
C PHE A 288 -3.21 -18.85 45.96
N LYS A 289 -4.16 -18.01 45.52
CA LYS A 289 -5.58 -18.37 45.45
C LYS A 289 -5.83 -19.56 44.51
N ARG A 290 -5.24 -19.56 43.32
CA ARG A 290 -5.36 -20.67 42.37
C ARG A 290 -4.80 -21.97 42.95
N LYS A 291 -3.64 -21.87 43.63
CA LYS A 291 -3.03 -23.02 44.30
C LYS A 291 -3.91 -23.55 45.44
N LEU A 292 -4.53 -22.67 46.21
CA LEU A 292 -5.42 -23.07 47.30
C LEU A 292 -6.72 -23.70 46.79
N GLU A 293 -7.29 -23.19 45.69
CA GLU A 293 -8.45 -23.78 45.00
C GLU A 293 -8.09 -25.18 44.44
N GLU A 294 -6.91 -25.33 43.84
CA GLU A 294 -6.38 -26.62 43.37
C GLU A 294 -6.13 -27.63 44.52
N GLU A 295 -5.79 -27.16 45.73
CA GLU A 295 -5.58 -28.01 46.92
C GLU A 295 -6.88 -28.28 47.70
N SER A 296 -7.95 -27.51 47.50
CA SER A 296 -9.25 -27.73 48.15
C SER A 296 -10.19 -28.66 47.37
N ASP A 297 -9.93 -28.87 46.08
CA ASP A 297 -10.71 -29.77 45.20
C ASP A 297 -10.13 -31.20 45.19
N ASP A 298 -9.87 -31.77 46.37
CA ASP A 298 -9.58 -33.20 46.57
C ASP A 298 -10.82 -34.11 46.39
N ASP A 299 -11.98 -33.54 46.03
CA ASP A 299 -13.16 -34.29 45.60
C ASP A 299 -13.05 -34.55 44.07
N ASP A 300 -12.52 -35.72 43.72
CA ASP A 300 -12.22 -36.28 42.38
C ASP A 300 -13.38 -36.28 41.34
N ASP A 301 -14.54 -35.70 41.64
CA ASP A 301 -15.77 -35.83 40.83
C ASP A 301 -15.98 -34.73 39.76
N GLU A 302 -15.24 -33.62 39.79
CA GLU A 302 -15.42 -32.49 38.83
C GLU A 302 -14.24 -32.28 37.85
N ARG A 303 -13.21 -33.14 37.84
CA ARG A 303 -12.14 -33.04 36.83
C ARG A 303 -12.66 -33.51 35.46
N ILE A 304 -12.73 -32.59 34.50
CA ILE A 304 -13.13 -32.86 33.11
C ILE A 304 -12.28 -34.00 32.53
N LYS A 305 -12.91 -35.17 32.29
CA LYS A 305 -12.30 -36.30 31.59
C LYS A 305 -12.44 -36.10 30.09
N ILE A 306 -11.33 -35.77 29.43
CA ILE A 306 -11.28 -35.70 27.96
C ILE A 306 -11.29 -37.14 27.45
N HIS A 307 -12.43 -37.59 26.91
CA HIS A 307 -12.53 -38.88 26.22
C HIS A 307 -11.69 -38.85 24.94
N THR A 308 -10.78 -39.82 24.78
CA THR A 308 -9.88 -39.96 23.63
C THR A 308 -10.40 -40.91 22.55
N GLU A 309 -11.68 -41.28 22.58
CA GLU A 309 -12.30 -42.07 21.52
C GLU A 309 -12.62 -41.19 20.30
N PRO A 310 -12.38 -41.69 19.06
CA PRO A 310 -12.72 -40.95 17.86
C PRO A 310 -14.24 -40.82 17.74
N ILE A 311 -14.73 -39.59 17.86
CA ILE A 311 -16.15 -39.24 17.66
C ILE A 311 -16.43 -39.31 16.15
N ASP A 312 -17.39 -40.12 15.74
CA ASP A 312 -17.86 -40.17 14.35
C ASP A 312 -18.71 -38.92 14.05
N LEU A 313 -18.24 -38.11 13.09
CA LEU A 313 -18.82 -36.83 12.68
C LEU A 313 -19.70 -36.94 11.42
N SER A 314 -20.05 -38.17 11.01
CA SER A 314 -20.83 -38.47 9.80
C SER A 314 -22.27 -37.93 9.76
N GLY A 315 -22.74 -37.26 10.82
CA GLY A 315 -24.11 -36.73 10.95
C GLY A 315 -24.30 -35.23 10.69
N PHE A 316 -23.25 -34.47 10.31
CA PHE A 316 -23.32 -33.01 10.13
C PHE A 316 -23.44 -32.50 8.68
N ASP A 317 -23.81 -33.38 7.74
CA ASP A 317 -23.84 -33.08 6.29
C ASP A 317 -25.17 -32.45 5.79
N ILE A 318 -25.88 -31.70 6.64
CA ILE A 318 -27.09 -30.95 6.25
C ILE A 318 -26.82 -29.45 6.46
N LEU A 319 -25.82 -28.90 5.76
CA LEU A 319 -25.65 -27.45 5.62
C LEU A 319 -25.04 -27.01 4.27
N ASP A 320 -25.09 -27.86 3.23
CA ASP A 320 -24.88 -27.40 1.84
C ASP A 320 -26.24 -27.29 1.13
N MET A 321 -26.92 -26.17 1.38
CA MET A 321 -28.00 -25.69 0.53
C MET A 321 -27.39 -24.95 -0.68
N ASP A 322 -27.13 -25.67 -1.76
CA ASP A 322 -27.12 -25.12 -3.13
C ASP A 322 -27.05 -26.27 -4.16
N GLU A 323 -28.15 -27.00 -4.38
CA GLU A 323 -28.45 -27.64 -5.68
C GLU A 323 -29.93 -28.08 -5.77
N PRO A 324 -30.58 -27.97 -6.95
CA PRO A 324 -32.03 -28.05 -7.10
C PRO A 324 -32.58 -29.49 -7.08
N PRO A 325 -33.85 -29.70 -6.66
CA PRO A 325 -34.38 -31.04 -6.42
C PRO A 325 -34.69 -31.75 -7.74
N THR A 326 -33.87 -32.74 -8.10
CA THR A 326 -34.20 -33.70 -9.16
C THR A 326 -35.04 -34.83 -8.59
N THR A 327 -36.37 -34.63 -8.59
CA THR A 327 -37.34 -35.67 -8.21
C THR A 327 -37.36 -36.74 -9.30
N LYS A 328 -36.78 -37.91 -9.02
CA LYS A 328 -36.98 -39.13 -9.82
C LYS A 328 -38.34 -39.73 -9.46
N MET A 329 -39.36 -39.51 -10.29
CA MET A 329 -40.59 -40.30 -10.26
C MET A 329 -40.41 -41.55 -11.14
N ASN A 330 -40.64 -42.72 -10.54
CA ASN A 330 -40.70 -44.00 -11.27
C ASN A 330 -41.94 -44.03 -12.18
N PRO A 331 -41.86 -44.62 -13.38
CA PRO A 331 -42.95 -44.67 -14.34
C PRO A 331 -43.72 -45.98 -14.21
N GLN A 332 -44.91 -45.95 -13.62
CA GLN A 332 -45.98 -46.90 -13.94
C GLN A 332 -47.33 -46.40 -13.44
N ASP A 333 -48.26 -46.35 -14.38
CA ASP A 333 -49.72 -46.26 -14.25
C ASP A 333 -50.31 -44.95 -13.70
N ASP A 334 -50.72 -44.06 -14.62
CA ASP A 334 -52.16 -43.94 -14.95
C ASP A 334 -52.41 -42.90 -16.04
N ASN A 335 -53.00 -43.38 -17.15
CA ASN A 335 -53.57 -42.57 -18.23
C ASN A 335 -54.83 -41.87 -17.73
N ILE A 336 -54.88 -40.53 -17.76
CA ILE A 336 -56.17 -39.80 -17.87
C ILE A 336 -55.99 -38.63 -18.83
N THR A 337 -56.48 -38.82 -20.05
CA THR A 337 -56.83 -37.79 -21.03
C THR A 337 -58.04 -36.99 -20.53
N LEU A 338 -58.00 -35.66 -20.65
CA LEU A 338 -59.19 -34.82 -20.56
C LEU A 338 -59.19 -33.80 -21.69
N ASP A 339 -60.14 -34.03 -22.61
CA ASP A 339 -60.58 -33.15 -23.68
C ASP A 339 -61.00 -31.78 -23.15
N ILE A 340 -60.60 -30.72 -23.84
CA ILE A 340 -61.13 -29.37 -23.66
C ILE A 340 -61.79 -28.96 -24.98
N GLU A 341 -63.01 -29.45 -25.16
CA GLU A 341 -64.02 -28.84 -26.01
C GLU A 341 -65.27 -28.61 -25.16
N GLU A 342 -66.00 -27.55 -25.51
CA GLU A 342 -67.20 -27.03 -24.84
C GLU A 342 -66.98 -26.20 -23.57
N LEU A 343 -67.62 -25.04 -23.38
CA LEU A 343 -68.37 -24.09 -24.20
C LEU A 343 -68.79 -23.03 -23.14
N ILE A 344 -68.78 -21.76 -23.58
CA ILE A 344 -69.65 -20.66 -23.13
C ILE A 344 -69.30 -20.01 -21.78
#